data_AF-A0A7S2RHS8-F1
#
_entry.id   AF-A0A7S2RHS8-F1
#
_cell.length_a   1.000
_cell.length_b   1.000
_cell.length_c   1.000
_cell.angle_alpha   90.00
_cell.angle_beta   90.00
_cell.angle_gamma   90.00
#
_symmetry.space_group_name_H-M   'P 1'
#
loop_
_entity.id
_entity.type
_entity.pdbx_description
1 polymer ?
#
loop_
_entity_poly.entity_id
_entity_poly.type
_entity_poly.pdbx_seq_one_letter_code
_entity_poly.pdbx_strand_id
1 'polypeptide(L)'
;VSTTGITGMLIYHIFGCLWTLQVISGINVLTIAEAVSRWYWTRDKDNMSHVVVLASFKRVLFSHYGTACFGGFLITIVQMFRIIVYYISKQTEKLQKDNSMIKIVVMMLQCCLWCFEKILKYITQNAYIMVAMYGCSYCQGAKLAVEYMLKNIGRVGVVNF
;
A
#
# COMPACT_ATOMS: atom_id res chain seq x y z
N VAL A 1 16.61 -1.27 -34.21
CA VAL A 1 16.00 -1.76 -32.96
C VAL A 1 14.75 -0.95 -32.70
N SER A 2 13.57 -1.58 -32.67
CA SER A 2 12.30 -0.86 -32.55
C SER A 2 12.18 -0.18 -31.17
N THR A 3 12.10 1.16 -31.15
CA THR A 3 11.91 1.98 -29.94
C THR A 3 10.65 1.62 -29.14
N THR A 4 9.65 1.02 -29.79
CA THR A 4 8.42 0.54 -29.12
C THR A 4 8.67 -0.68 -28.24
N GLY A 5 9.57 -1.58 -28.63
CA GLY A 5 9.90 -2.78 -27.84
C GLY A 5 10.63 -2.44 -26.54
N ILE A 6 11.55 -1.47 -26.59
CA ILE A 6 12.29 -1.00 -25.41
C ILE A 6 11.34 -0.32 -24.40
N THR A 7 10.41 0.50 -24.90
CA THR A 7 9.45 1.21 -24.05
C THR A 7 8.52 0.25 -23.30
N GLY A 8 8.02 -0.80 -23.96
CA GLY A 8 7.18 -1.81 -23.31
C GLY A 8 7.90 -2.58 -22.20
N MET A 9 9.16 -2.96 -22.43
CA MET A 9 9.99 -3.64 -21.42
C MET A 9 10.25 -2.76 -20.19
N LEU A 10 10.48 -1.46 -20.39
CA LEU A 10 10.68 -0.51 -19.29
C LEU A 10 9.42 -0.36 -18.42
N ILE A 11 8.24 -0.24 -19.04
CA ILE A 11 6.98 -0.14 -18.31
C ILE A 11 6.74 -1.39 -17.46
N TYR A 12 6.97 -2.58 -18.02
CA TYR A 12 6.85 -3.84 -17.28
C TYR A 12 7.81 -3.91 -16.09
N HIS A 13 9.08 -3.51 -16.28
CA HIS A 13 10.06 -3.50 -15.19
C HIS A 13 9.70 -2.50 -14.10
N ILE A 14 9.25 -1.29 -14.45
CA ILE A 14 8.81 -0.27 -13.49
C ILE A 14 7.61 -0.80 -12.70
N PHE A 15 6.61 -1.35 -13.38
CA PHE A 15 5.44 -1.93 -12.75
C PHE A 15 5.82 -3.06 -11.79
N GLY A 16 6.63 -4.02 -12.25
CA GLY A 16 7.10 -5.14 -11.43
C GLY A 16 7.92 -4.69 -10.23
N CYS A 17 8.78 -3.68 -10.38
CA CYS A 17 9.56 -3.12 -9.30
C CYS A 17 8.67 -2.46 -8.24
N LEU A 18 7.76 -1.56 -8.65
CA LEU A 18 6.82 -0.90 -7.74
C LEU A 18 5.92 -1.91 -7.01
N TRP A 19 5.43 -2.93 -7.73
CA TRP A 19 4.60 -3.96 -7.15
C TRP A 19 5.37 -4.79 -6.12
N THR A 20 6.56 -5.26 -6.48
CA THR A 20 7.41 -6.05 -5.57
C THR A 20 7.76 -5.27 -4.31
N LEU A 21 8.12 -3.99 -4.45
CA LEU A 21 8.39 -3.12 -3.30
C LEU A 21 7.17 -3.01 -2.38
N GLN A 22 5.98 -2.89 -2.95
CA GLN A 22 4.76 -2.79 -2.16
C GLN A 22 4.37 -4.12 -1.49
N VAL A 23 4.62 -5.27 -2.15
CA VAL A 23 4.45 -6.60 -1.54
C VAL A 23 5.41 -6.78 -0.37
N ILE A 24 6.70 -6.45 -0.55
CA ILE A 24 7.70 -6.51 0.52
C ILE A 24 7.28 -5.63 1.69
N SER A 25 6.86 -4.39 1.43
CA SER A 25 6.34 -3.49 2.46
C SER A 25 5.14 -4.10 3.21
N GLY A 26 4.20 -4.72 2.49
CA GLY A 26 3.05 -5.37 3.09
C GLY A 26 3.41 -6.58 3.96
N ILE A 27 4.34 -7.42 3.50
CA ILE A 27 4.85 -8.56 4.29
C ILE A 27 5.49 -8.08 5.60
N ASN A 28 6.25 -6.98 5.56
CA ASN A 28 6.84 -6.41 6.78
C ASN A 28 5.78 -6.01 7.80
N VAL A 29 4.75 -5.26 7.38
CA VAL A 29 3.64 -4.84 8.27
C VAL A 29 2.90 -6.05 8.83
N LEU A 30 2.56 -7.03 7.98
CA LEU A 30 1.90 -8.27 8.40
C LEU A 30 2.74 -9.06 9.40
N THR A 31 4.05 -9.16 9.17
CA THR A 31 4.96 -9.91 10.04
C THR A 31 5.06 -9.27 11.41
N ILE A 32 5.19 -7.95 11.48
CA ILE A 32 5.22 -7.20 12.74
C ILE A 32 3.88 -7.36 13.47
N ALA A 33 2.76 -7.17 12.76
CA ALA A 33 1.43 -7.28 13.36
C ALA A 33 1.15 -8.70 13.87
N GLU A 34 1.57 -9.75 13.16
CA GLU A 34 1.42 -11.13 13.61
C GLU A 34 2.34 -11.46 14.79
N ALA A 35 3.59 -10.99 14.78
CA ALA A 35 4.50 -11.20 15.90
C ALA A 35 3.97 -10.54 17.18
N VAL A 36 3.44 -9.31 17.06
CA VAL A 36 2.85 -8.57 18.18
C VAL A 36 1.56 -9.24 18.66
N SER A 37 0.67 -9.66 17.75
CA SER A 37 -0.57 -10.35 18.15
C SER A 37 -0.24 -11.69 18.83
N ARG A 38 0.73 -12.46 18.34
CA ARG A 38 1.14 -13.70 19.00
C ARG A 38 1.72 -13.45 20.38
N TRP A 39 2.55 -12.43 20.54
CA TRP A 39 3.12 -12.07 21.84
C TRP A 39 2.07 -11.58 22.83
N TYR A 40 1.18 -10.70 22.40
CA TYR A 40 0.15 -10.13 23.27
C TYR A 40 -0.84 -11.19 23.75
N TRP A 41 -1.24 -12.14 22.90
CA TRP A 41 -2.19 -13.22 23.26
C TRP A 41 -1.53 -14.45 23.91
N THR A 42 -0.21 -14.50 24.03
CA THR A 42 0.47 -15.58 24.77
C THR A 42 0.45 -15.29 26.27
N ARG A 43 -0.29 -16.12 27.01
CA ARG A 43 -0.43 -16.00 28.49
C ARG A 43 0.88 -16.25 29.22
N ASP A 44 1.60 -17.30 28.84
CA ASP A 44 2.85 -17.72 29.45
C ASP A 44 4.03 -17.32 28.56
N LYS A 45 4.68 -16.22 28.92
CA LYS A 45 5.76 -15.63 28.14
C LYS A 45 7.08 -16.39 28.31
N ASP A 46 7.23 -17.16 29.38
CA ASP A 46 8.44 -17.93 29.65
C ASP A 46 8.54 -19.17 28.74
N ASN A 47 7.39 -19.67 28.28
CA ASN A 47 7.29 -20.76 27.29
C ASN A 47 7.27 -20.28 25.83
N MET A 48 7.49 -18.98 25.58
CA MET A 48 7.42 -18.42 24.24
C MET A 48 8.71 -18.64 23.47
N SER A 49 8.62 -19.21 22.27
CA SER A 49 9.79 -19.48 21.42
C SER A 49 10.60 -18.21 21.14
N HIS A 50 11.91 -18.25 21.29
CA HIS A 50 12.80 -17.12 20.99
C HIS A 50 12.80 -16.69 19.50
N VAL A 51 12.21 -17.50 18.60
CA VAL A 51 12.14 -17.25 17.14
C VAL A 51 10.74 -16.87 16.66
N VAL A 52 9.94 -16.18 17.49
CA VAL A 52 8.57 -15.78 17.13
C VAL A 52 8.50 -14.91 15.88
N VAL A 53 9.47 -14.01 15.67
CA VAL A 53 9.51 -13.16 14.45
C VAL A 53 9.71 -14.01 13.20
N LEU A 54 10.64 -14.96 13.23
CA LEU A 54 10.91 -15.85 12.09
C LEU A 54 9.75 -16.80 11.83
N ALA A 55 9.13 -17.33 12.90
CA ALA A 55 7.95 -18.17 12.81
C ALA A 55 6.74 -17.41 12.25
N SER A 56 6.60 -16.12 12.59
CA SER A 56 5.55 -15.25 12.06
C SER A 56 5.82 -14.91 10.59
N PHE A 57 7.05 -14.52 10.26
CA PHE A 57 7.45 -14.27 8.87
C PHE A 57 7.15 -15.46 7.95
N LYS A 58 7.49 -16.68 8.39
CA LYS A 58 7.16 -17.91 7.66
C LYS A 58 5.65 -18.06 7.47
N ARG A 59 4.86 -17.84 8.53
CA ARG A 59 3.40 -17.92 8.45
C ARG A 59 2.82 -16.87 7.50
N VAL A 60 3.28 -15.63 7.55
CA VAL A 60 2.87 -14.58 6.61
C VAL A 60 3.13 -15.00 5.16
N LEU A 61 4.30 -15.56 4.87
CA LEU A 61 4.65 -16.01 3.52
C LEU A 61 3.78 -17.16 2.99
N PHE A 62 3.30 -18.07 3.85
CA PHE A 62 2.48 -19.19 3.41
C PHE A 62 0.97 -18.91 3.48
N SER A 63 0.51 -18.16 4.48
CA SER A 63 -0.92 -17.97 4.77
C SER A 63 -1.46 -16.60 4.36
N HIS A 64 -0.63 -15.55 4.40
CA HIS A 64 -1.07 -14.16 4.16
C HIS A 64 -0.39 -13.49 2.96
N TYR A 65 0.40 -14.23 2.19
CA TYR A 65 1.09 -13.70 1.01
C TYR A 65 0.11 -13.17 -0.04
N GLY A 66 -1.02 -13.86 -0.26
CA GLY A 66 -2.08 -13.39 -1.17
C GLY A 66 -2.65 -12.02 -0.76
N THR A 67 -2.85 -11.79 0.53
CA THR A 67 -3.28 -10.50 1.08
C THR A 67 -2.26 -9.40 0.79
N ALA A 68 -0.96 -9.68 1.00
CA ALA A 68 0.11 -8.73 0.72
C ALA A 68 0.22 -8.40 -0.79
N CYS A 69 0.09 -9.41 -1.65
CA CYS A 69 0.09 -9.25 -3.10
C CYS A 69 -1.09 -8.42 -3.59
N PHE A 70 -2.29 -8.70 -3.09
CA PHE A 70 -3.51 -7.99 -3.49
C PHE A 70 -3.52 -6.53 -3.03
N GLY A 71 -3.22 -6.27 -1.75
CA GLY A 71 -3.13 -4.91 -1.25
C GLY A 71 -2.00 -4.12 -1.92
N GLY A 72 -0.87 -4.80 -2.22
CA GLY A 72 0.22 -4.18 -2.95
C GLY A 72 -0.12 -3.84 -4.40
N PHE A 73 -0.84 -4.73 -5.08
CA PHE A 73 -1.30 -4.51 -6.45
C PHE A 73 -2.22 -3.30 -6.58
N LEU A 74 -3.18 -3.14 -5.66
CA LEU A 74 -4.09 -1.98 -5.65
C LEU A 74 -3.32 -0.65 -5.54
N ILE A 75 -2.34 -0.60 -4.64
CA ILE A 75 -1.49 0.59 -4.46
C ILE A 75 -0.64 0.85 -5.71
N THR A 76 -0.07 -0.19 -6.32
CA THR A 76 0.76 -0.04 -7.52
C THR A 76 -0.03 0.47 -8.71
N ILE A 77 -1.29 0.06 -8.90
CA ILE A 77 -2.16 0.61 -9.95
C ILE A 77 -2.27 2.14 -9.82
N VAL A 78 -2.50 2.64 -8.60
CA VAL A 78 -2.61 4.09 -8.36
C VAL A 78 -1.27 4.79 -8.60
N GLN A 79 -0.15 4.19 -8.16
CA GLN A 79 1.18 4.73 -8.43
C GLN A 79 1.47 4.80 -9.93
N MET A 80 1.05 3.80 -10.72
CA MET A 80 1.20 3.83 -12.18
C MET A 80 0.40 4.97 -12.80
N PHE A 81 -0.86 5.17 -12.39
CA PHE A 81 -1.64 6.33 -12.86
C PHE A 81 -0.96 7.66 -12.55
N ARG A 82 -0.41 7.80 -11.33
CA ARG A 82 0.34 9.01 -10.94
C ARG A 82 1.59 9.22 -11.82
N ILE A 83 2.34 8.16 -12.14
CA ILE A 83 3.51 8.24 -13.03
C ILE A 83 3.08 8.64 -14.45
N ILE A 84 1.99 8.08 -14.97
CA ILE A 84 1.45 8.42 -16.29
C ILE A 84 1.05 9.90 -16.35
N VAL A 85 0.29 10.38 -15.36
CA VAL A 85 -0.13 11.79 -15.30
C VAL A 85 1.07 12.72 -15.14
N TYR A 86 2.08 12.34 -14.35
CA TYR A 86 3.32 13.08 -14.23
C TYR A 86 4.08 13.15 -15.57
N TYR A 87 4.15 12.03 -16.30
CA TYR A 87 4.77 11.99 -17.62
C TYR A 87 4.04 12.88 -18.63
N ILE A 88 2.71 12.83 -18.68
CA ILE A 88 1.88 13.70 -19.53
C ILE A 88 2.09 15.17 -19.16
N SER A 89 2.17 15.50 -17.87
CA SER A 89 2.45 16.85 -17.40
C SER A 89 3.79 17.36 -17.93
N LYS A 90 4.83 16.53 -17.91
CA LYS A 90 6.15 16.89 -18.43
C LYS A 90 6.13 17.09 -19.94
N GLN A 91 5.39 16.26 -20.68
CA GLN A 91 5.24 16.39 -22.12
C GLN A 91 4.44 17.65 -22.53
N THR A 92 3.49 18.07 -21.69
CA THR A 92 2.57 19.19 -21.93
C THR A 92 3.11 20.52 -21.39
N GLU A 93 4.35 20.55 -20.87
CA GLU A 93 4.91 21.74 -20.21
C GLU A 93 4.91 22.99 -21.11
N LYS A 94 5.15 22.83 -22.42
CA LYS A 94 5.08 23.93 -23.40
C LYS A 94 3.67 24.49 -23.52
N LEU A 95 2.67 23.61 -23.64
CA LEU A 95 1.25 23.98 -23.76
C LEU A 95 0.70 24.57 -22.44
N GLN A 96 1.26 24.18 -21.30
CA GLN A 96 0.92 24.74 -19.99
C GLN A 96 1.42 26.18 -19.80
N LYS A 97 2.47 26.60 -20.52
CA LYS A 97 2.94 28.00 -20.51
C LYS A 97 1.97 28.90 -21.27
N ASP A 98 1.40 28.39 -22.36
CA ASP A 98 0.47 29.15 -23.20
C ASP A 98 -0.96 29.15 -22.64
N ASN A 99 -1.36 28.11 -21.91
CA ASN A 99 -2.71 27.98 -21.37
C ASN A 99 -2.72 27.62 -19.86
N SER A 100 -3.03 28.62 -19.04
CA SER A 100 -3.10 28.47 -17.58
C SER A 100 -4.18 27.50 -17.10
N MET A 101 -5.26 27.30 -17.87
CA MET A 101 -6.33 26.35 -17.52
C MET A 101 -5.82 24.90 -17.53
N ILE A 102 -5.01 24.53 -18.51
CA ILE A 102 -4.41 23.18 -18.61
C ILE A 102 -3.48 22.93 -17.41
N LYS A 103 -2.72 23.94 -17.00
CA LYS A 103 -1.84 23.86 -15.82
C LYS A 103 -2.63 23.57 -14.54
N ILE A 104 -3.73 24.27 -14.32
CA ILE A 104 -4.59 24.09 -13.13
C ILE A 104 -5.20 22.67 -13.11
N VAL A 105 -5.73 22.20 -14.24
CA VAL A 105 -6.36 20.86 -14.32
C VAL A 105 -5.35 19.75 -14.03
N VAL A 106 -4.15 19.82 -14.61
CA VAL A 106 -3.10 18.82 -14.37
C VAL A 106 -2.63 18.84 -12.92
N MET A 107 -2.49 20.02 -12.31
CA MET A 107 -2.13 20.15 -10.90
C MET A 107 -3.20 19.54 -9.98
N MET A 108 -4.48 19.82 -10.23
CA MET A 108 -5.59 19.24 -9.47
C MET A 108 -5.59 17.70 -9.58
N LEU A 109 -5.42 17.16 -10.78
CA LEU A 109 -5.38 15.71 -11.00
C LEU A 109 -4.21 15.05 -10.26
N GLN A 110 -3.03 15.65 -10.30
CA GLN A 110 -1.86 15.17 -9.55
C GLN A 110 -2.11 15.18 -8.04
N CYS A 111 -2.73 16.25 -7.53
CA CYS A 111 -3.08 16.35 -6.12
C CYS A 111 -4.09 15.26 -5.71
N CYS A 112 -5.17 15.09 -6.47
CA CYS A 112 -6.18 14.05 -6.22
C CYS A 112 -5.58 12.65 -6.21
N LEU A 113 -4.73 12.31 -7.19
CA LEU A 113 -4.06 11.01 -7.24
C LEU A 113 -3.08 10.80 -6.10
N TRP A 114 -2.37 11.86 -5.69
CA TRP A 114 -1.47 11.80 -4.55
C TRP A 114 -2.25 11.55 -3.24
N CYS A 115 -3.34 12.28 -3.02
CA CYS A 115 -4.23 12.05 -1.87
C CYS A 115 -4.81 10.63 -1.89
N PHE A 116 -5.29 10.16 -3.04
CA PHE A 116 -5.85 8.82 -3.19
C PHE A 116 -4.82 7.73 -2.89
N GLU A 117 -3.59 7.86 -3.39
CA GLU A 117 -2.48 6.94 -3.09
C GLU A 117 -2.20 6.87 -1.59
N LYS A 118 -2.20 8.02 -0.90
CA LYS A 118 -1.97 8.10 0.55
C LYS A 118 -3.07 7.45 1.35
N ILE A 119 -4.33 7.73 1.02
CA ILE A 119 -5.49 7.12 1.67
C ILE A 119 -5.47 5.61 1.45
N LEU A 120 -5.21 5.15 0.23
CA LEU A 120 -5.18 3.73 -0.09
C LEU A 120 -4.05 3.00 0.65
N LYS A 121 -2.86 3.60 0.75
CA LYS A 121 -1.75 3.09 1.57
C LYS A 121 -2.14 2.98 3.04
N TYR A 122 -2.79 4.02 3.58
CA TYR A 122 -3.23 4.05 4.96
C TYR A 122 -4.27 2.97 5.25
N ILE A 123 -5.31 2.84 4.43
CA ILE A 123 -6.33 1.80 4.57
C ILE A 123 -5.70 0.41 4.46
N THR A 124 -4.81 0.20 3.48
CA THR A 124 -4.12 -1.08 3.27
C THR A 124 -3.27 -1.48 4.46
N GLN A 125 -2.53 -0.54 5.05
CA GLN A 125 -1.71 -0.80 6.23
C GLN A 125 -2.58 -1.21 7.43
N ASN A 126 -3.69 -0.51 7.67
CA ASN A 126 -4.63 -0.88 8.73
C ASN A 126 -5.34 -2.22 8.45
N ALA A 127 -5.68 -2.49 7.18
CA ALA A 127 -6.25 -3.76 6.76
C ALA A 127 -5.30 -4.93 7.07
N TYR A 128 -3.99 -4.78 6.83
CA TYR A 128 -2.98 -5.78 7.16
C TYR A 128 -2.93 -6.08 8.67
N ILE A 129 -3.03 -5.06 9.52
CA ILE A 129 -3.10 -5.25 10.98
C ILE A 129 -4.34 -6.07 11.35
N MET A 130 -5.50 -5.75 10.76
CA MET A 130 -6.74 -6.50 11.00
C MET A 130 -6.65 -7.95 10.51
N VAL A 131 -6.02 -8.18 9.36
CA VAL A 131 -5.77 -9.54 8.85
C VAL A 131 -4.87 -10.32 9.80
N ALA A 132 -3.79 -9.72 10.31
CA ALA A 132 -2.87 -10.39 11.23
C ALA A 132 -3.50 -10.70 12.61
N MET A 133 -4.45 -9.88 13.07
CA MET A 133 -5.13 -10.11 14.35
C MET A 133 -6.26 -11.15 14.23
N TYR A 134 -7.08 -11.06 13.18
CA TYR A 134 -8.31 -11.85 13.05
C TYR A 134 -8.20 -13.01 12.06
N GLY A 135 -7.12 -13.10 11.27
CA GLY A 135 -6.94 -14.14 10.26
C GLY A 135 -7.93 -14.06 9.09
N CYS A 136 -8.45 -12.86 8.77
CA CYS A 136 -9.45 -12.66 7.73
C CYS A 136 -8.85 -12.34 6.34
N SER A 137 -9.69 -12.27 5.31
CA SER A 137 -9.26 -11.86 3.96
C SER A 137 -8.98 -10.35 3.89
N TYR A 138 -8.22 -9.91 2.86
CA TYR A 138 -7.91 -8.48 2.68
C TYR A 138 -9.15 -7.58 2.71
N CYS A 139 -10.18 -7.90 1.91
CA CYS A 139 -11.38 -7.07 1.79
C CYS A 139 -12.15 -6.98 3.12
N GLN A 140 -12.21 -8.07 3.87
CA GLN A 140 -12.82 -8.09 5.19
C GLN A 140 -12.00 -7.28 6.19
N GLY A 141 -10.67 -7.44 6.20
CA GLY A 141 -9.76 -6.65 7.02
C GLY A 141 -9.83 -5.16 6.70
N ALA A 142 -9.94 -4.78 5.43
CA ALA A 142 -10.10 -3.41 4.99
C ALA A 142 -11.44 -2.81 5.42
N LYS A 143 -12.54 -3.57 5.28
CA LYS A 143 -13.86 -3.15 5.78
C LYS A 143 -13.82 -2.88 7.27
N LEU A 144 -13.26 -3.82 8.04
CA LEU A 144 -13.12 -3.65 9.49
C LEU A 144 -12.25 -2.43 9.80
N ALA A 145 -11.08 -2.30 9.19
CA ALA A 145 -10.19 -1.17 9.38
C ALA A 145 -10.91 0.17 9.16
N VAL A 146 -11.66 0.32 8.06
CA VAL A 146 -12.44 1.53 7.77
C VAL A 146 -13.52 1.76 8.82
N GLU A 147 -14.25 0.72 9.22
CA GLU A 147 -15.27 0.82 10.27
C GLU A 147 -14.68 1.28 11.61
N TYR A 148 -13.54 0.72 12.02
CA TYR A 148 -12.84 1.13 13.25
C TYR A 148 -12.29 2.57 13.16
N MET A 149 -11.76 2.97 12.00
CA MET A 149 -11.27 4.33 11.76
C MET A 149 -12.40 5.35 11.84
N LEU A 150 -13.55 5.08 11.21
CA LEU A 150 -14.70 5.98 11.22
C LEU A 150 -15.32 6.12 12.61
N LYS A 151 -15.40 5.03 13.37
CA LYS A 151 -15.92 5.06 14.76
C LYS A 151 -15.01 5.83 15.72
N ASN A 152 -13.72 5.98 15.41
CA ASN A 152 -12.72 6.63 16.27
C ASN A 152 -12.06 7.84 15.60
N ILE A 153 -12.72 8.49 14.64
CA ILE A 153 -12.11 9.52 13.78
C ILE A 153 -11.48 10.65 14.60
N GLY A 154 -12.09 11.03 15.73
CA GLY A 154 -11.57 12.05 16.64
C GLY A 154 -10.28 11.64 17.37
N ARG A 155 -10.09 10.35 17.68
CA ARG A 155 -8.82 9.85 18.25
C ARG A 155 -7.75 9.64 17.20
N VAL A 156 -8.12 9.20 16.00
CA VAL A 156 -7.19 9.05 14.88
C VAL A 156 -6.60 10.39 14.47
N GLY A 157 -7.39 11.48 14.51
CA GLY A 157 -6.90 12.83 14.26
C GLY A 157 -5.88 13.32 15.29
N VAL A 158 -6.00 12.94 16.56
CA VAL A 158 -5.09 13.37 17.65
C VAL A 158 -3.78 12.58 17.67
N VAL A 159 -3.79 11.31 17.23
CA VAL A 159 -2.58 10.47 17.21
C VAL A 159 -1.69 10.78 15.99
N ASN A 160 -2.25 11.39 14.95
CA ASN A 160 -1.57 11.65 13.68
C ASN A 160 -1.29 13.15 13.44
N PHE A 161 -1.47 13.99 14.45
CA PHE A 161 -1.15 15.43 14.47
C PHE A 161 -0.14 15.70 15.58
#